data_AF-A0A932HE87-F1
#
_entry.id   AF-A0A932HE87-F1
#
_cell.length_a   1.000
_cell.length_b   1.000
_cell.length_c   1.000
_cell.angle_alpha   90.00
_cell.angle_beta   90.00
_cell.angle_gamma   90.00
#
_symmetry.space_group_name_H-M   'P 1'
#
loop_
_entity.id
_entity.type
_entity.pdbx_description
1 polymer ?
#
loop_
_entity_poly.entity_id
_entity_poly.type
_entity_poly.pdbx_seq_one_letter_code
_entity_poly.pdbx_strand_id
1 'polypeptide(L)'
;MAVLFLAPALRCGSPTPLYAQSIEEPRLVVRGLDFRGNHAIDGYTLRTSIATTESSWLVRFPLTSWIGAGEKRYLDVTEFRRDLLRLVLLYRVSGYLQVRVDTIVRRSKDAARIQFLIREGPPVRVRSIDISGVEGIVPLR
;
A
#
# COMPACT_ATOMS: atom_id res chain seq x y z
N MET A 1 -62.02 38.90 29.22
CA MET A 1 -61.90 37.68 28.38
C MET A 1 -60.93 37.98 27.24
N ALA A 2 -59.63 37.81 27.46
CA ALA A 2 -58.58 38.09 26.49
C ALA A 2 -58.15 36.78 25.83
N VAL A 3 -58.30 36.68 24.51
CA VAL A 3 -57.90 35.51 23.71
C VAL A 3 -56.48 35.76 23.20
N LEU A 4 -55.52 35.00 23.73
CA LEU A 4 -54.13 34.99 23.27
C LEU A 4 -54.00 34.00 22.10
N PHE A 5 -53.77 34.49 20.89
CA PHE A 5 -53.49 33.65 19.72
C PHE A 5 -52.01 33.24 19.72
N LEU A 6 -51.76 31.93 19.81
CA LEU A 6 -50.44 31.31 19.73
C LEU A 6 -50.07 31.10 18.25
N ALA A 7 -49.03 31.77 17.75
CA ALA A 7 -48.49 31.55 16.41
C ALA A 7 -47.57 30.30 16.41
N PRO A 8 -47.66 29.38 15.44
CA PRO A 8 -46.75 28.24 15.36
C PRO A 8 -45.44 28.67 14.70
N ALA A 9 -44.33 28.53 15.41
CA ALA A 9 -43.00 28.66 14.82
C ALA A 9 -42.73 27.46 13.90
N LEU A 10 -42.64 27.71 12.58
CA LEU A 10 -42.15 26.72 11.63
C LEU A 10 -40.68 26.38 11.96
N ARG A 11 -40.45 25.16 12.45
CA ARG A 11 -39.12 24.57 12.55
C ARG A 11 -38.71 24.08 11.17
N CYS A 12 -37.83 24.85 10.51
CA CYS A 12 -37.07 24.36 9.37
C CYS A 12 -36.23 23.16 9.81
N GLY A 13 -36.52 21.98 9.25
CA GLY A 13 -35.68 20.80 9.41
C GLY A 13 -34.29 21.09 8.84
N SER A 14 -33.25 20.70 9.57
CA SER A 14 -31.89 20.72 9.06
C SER A 14 -31.78 19.81 7.83
N PRO A 15 -31.00 20.20 6.80
CA PRO A 15 -30.79 19.33 5.65
C PRO A 15 -30.07 18.06 6.11
N THR A 16 -30.73 16.92 5.98
CA THR A 16 -30.07 15.62 6.09
C THR A 16 -29.05 15.52 4.96
N PRO A 17 -27.76 15.24 5.24
CA PRO A 17 -26.83 14.97 4.18
C PRO A 17 -27.30 13.72 3.43
N LEU A 18 -27.71 13.93 2.18
CA LEU A 18 -27.98 12.87 1.22
C LEU A 18 -26.66 12.13 0.99
N TYR A 19 -26.52 10.92 1.54
CA TYR A 19 -25.48 9.98 1.16
C TYR A 19 -25.68 9.63 -0.31
N ALA A 20 -25.03 10.38 -1.19
CA ALA A 20 -24.93 10.08 -2.61
C ALA A 20 -24.13 8.78 -2.77
N GLN A 21 -24.85 7.66 -2.88
CA GLN A 21 -24.47 6.40 -3.55
C GLN A 21 -22.96 6.11 -3.57
N SER A 22 -22.36 5.84 -2.42
CA SER A 22 -21.08 5.14 -2.42
C SER A 22 -21.35 3.69 -2.82
N ILE A 23 -21.03 3.33 -4.06
CA ILE A 23 -20.82 1.93 -4.43
C ILE A 23 -19.64 1.47 -3.56
N GLU A 24 -19.91 0.78 -2.46
CA GLU A 24 -18.85 0.22 -1.62
C GLU A 24 -18.11 -0.81 -2.48
N GLU A 25 -16.87 -0.50 -2.89
CA GLU A 25 -16.05 -1.46 -3.61
C GLU A 25 -15.93 -2.73 -2.75
N PRO A 26 -16.12 -3.93 -3.32
CA PRO A 26 -16.09 -5.15 -2.54
C PRO A 26 -14.77 -5.24 -1.80
N ARG A 27 -14.82 -5.45 -0.47
CA ARG A 27 -13.62 -5.58 0.36
C ARG A 27 -12.85 -6.84 -0.06
N LEU A 28 -11.83 -6.68 -0.89
CA LEU A 28 -11.05 -7.79 -1.43
C LEU A 28 -10.05 -8.28 -0.39
N VAL A 29 -10.08 -9.58 -0.09
CA VAL A 29 -9.04 -10.20 0.74
C VAL A 29 -7.85 -10.61 -0.14
N VAL A 30 -6.63 -10.24 0.26
CA VAL A 30 -5.41 -10.63 -0.48
C VAL A 30 -5.08 -12.09 -0.17
N ARG A 31 -5.44 -12.99 -1.07
CA ARG A 31 -5.24 -14.46 -0.91
C ARG A 31 -3.91 -14.98 -1.43
N GLY A 32 -3.19 -14.15 -2.19
CA GLY A 32 -1.90 -14.48 -2.77
C GLY A 32 -1.15 -13.22 -3.21
N LEU A 33 0.16 -13.21 -3.01
CA LEU A 33 1.10 -12.15 -3.28
C LEU A 33 2.44 -12.79 -3.62
N ASP A 34 2.87 -12.62 -4.86
CA ASP A 34 4.15 -13.12 -5.34
C ASP A 34 4.96 -12.06 -6.09
N PHE A 35 6.26 -12.29 -6.16
CA PHE A 35 7.23 -11.44 -6.86
C PHE A 35 7.85 -12.22 -8.01
N ARG A 36 8.05 -11.56 -9.15
CA ARG A 36 8.68 -12.12 -10.34
C ARG A 36 9.76 -11.19 -10.86
N GLY A 37 10.85 -11.77 -11.35
CA GLY A 37 11.99 -11.04 -11.89
C GLY A 37 12.94 -10.47 -10.83
N ASN A 38 12.71 -10.79 -9.55
CA ASN A 38 13.65 -10.48 -8.48
C ASN A 38 14.75 -11.55 -8.41
N HIS A 39 15.99 -11.09 -8.44
CA HIS A 39 17.22 -11.87 -8.39
C HIS A 39 18.21 -11.28 -7.39
N ALA A 40 18.30 -9.95 -7.30
CA ALA A 40 19.19 -9.25 -6.39
C ALA A 40 18.67 -9.21 -4.94
N ILE A 41 17.35 -9.10 -4.78
CA ILE A 41 16.67 -9.06 -3.48
C ILE A 41 15.67 -10.21 -3.42
N ASP A 42 15.76 -11.02 -2.37
CA ASP A 42 14.90 -12.19 -2.22
C ASP A 42 13.45 -11.82 -1.89
N GLY A 43 12.52 -12.73 -2.20
CA GLY A 43 11.09 -12.47 -2.06
C GLY A 43 10.63 -12.26 -0.63
N TYR A 44 11.33 -12.80 0.38
CA TYR A 44 10.98 -12.58 1.78
C TYR A 44 11.31 -11.13 2.19
N THR A 45 12.48 -10.63 1.82
CA THR A 45 12.87 -9.23 2.05
C THR A 45 11.94 -8.25 1.34
N LEU A 46 11.53 -8.54 0.09
CA LEU A 46 10.54 -7.72 -0.60
C LEU A 46 9.20 -7.71 0.14
N ARG A 47 8.76 -8.86 0.65
CA ARG A 47 7.49 -9.02 1.36
C ARG A 47 7.46 -8.29 2.70
N THR A 48 8.57 -8.24 3.43
CA THR A 48 8.66 -7.52 4.71
C THR A 48 8.79 -6.01 4.52
N SER A 49 9.18 -5.56 3.31
CA SER A 49 9.30 -4.13 2.97
C SER A 49 7.97 -3.45 2.59
N ILE A 50 6.89 -4.22 2.42
CA ILE A 50 5.56 -3.72 2.03
C ILE A 50 4.54 -3.89 3.16
N ALA A 51 3.53 -3.03 3.18
CA ALA A 51 2.44 -3.11 4.14
C ALA A 51 1.42 -4.20 3.74
N THR A 52 1.17 -4.37 2.44
CA THR A 52 0.23 -5.38 1.94
C THR A 52 0.77 -6.78 2.24
N THR A 53 0.10 -7.45 3.19
CA THR A 53 0.42 -8.82 3.56
C THR A 53 -0.69 -9.76 3.08
N GLU A 54 -0.34 -10.96 2.63
CA GLU A 54 -1.34 -11.99 2.40
C GLU A 54 -2.12 -12.30 3.68
N SER A 55 -3.41 -12.61 3.52
CA SER A 55 -4.16 -13.30 4.56
C SER A 55 -3.47 -14.63 4.86
N SER A 56 -3.15 -14.88 6.13
CA SER A 56 -2.44 -16.09 6.57
C SER A 56 -3.14 -17.35 6.05
N TRP A 57 -2.36 -18.34 5.58
CA TRP A 57 -2.88 -19.64 5.16
C TRP A 57 -3.67 -20.33 6.27
N LEU A 58 -3.36 -20.02 7.54
CA LEU A 58 -4.05 -20.55 8.72
C LEU A 58 -5.53 -20.16 8.74
N VAL A 59 -5.92 -19.01 8.16
CA VAL A 59 -7.33 -18.60 7.98
C VAL A 59 -8.10 -19.58 7.09
N ARG A 60 -7.41 -20.43 6.31
CA ARG A 60 -8.05 -21.44 5.44
C ARG A 60 -8.56 -22.66 6.20
N PHE A 61 -8.10 -22.89 7.42
CA PHE A 61 -8.45 -24.08 8.19
C PHE A 61 -9.56 -23.74 9.20
N PRO A 62 -10.72 -24.42 9.18
CA PRO A 62 -11.84 -24.11 10.08
C PRO A 62 -11.48 -24.25 11.56
N LEU A 63 -10.44 -25.02 11.86
CA LEU A 63 -9.94 -25.27 13.20
C LEU A 63 -9.19 -24.07 13.83
N THR A 64 -8.68 -23.11 13.05
CA THR A 64 -7.83 -22.02 13.58
C THR A 64 -8.62 -20.81 14.10
N SER A 65 -9.91 -20.72 13.74
CA SER A 65 -10.78 -19.64 14.21
C SER A 65 -10.99 -19.67 15.74
N TRP A 66 -10.89 -20.84 16.37
CA TRP A 66 -11.09 -21.01 17.81
C TRP A 66 -9.95 -20.48 18.68
N ILE A 67 -8.78 -20.20 18.08
CA ILE A 67 -7.53 -19.78 18.77
C ILE A 67 -7.16 -18.35 18.41
N GLY A 68 -8.06 -17.62 17.73
CA GLY A 68 -7.81 -16.27 17.24
C GLY A 68 -6.74 -16.20 16.14
N ALA A 69 -6.39 -17.32 15.51
CA ALA A 69 -5.32 -17.38 14.53
C ALA A 69 -5.82 -17.00 13.13
N GLY A 70 -5.86 -15.69 12.87
CA GLY A 70 -5.80 -15.13 11.53
C GLY A 70 -6.88 -14.10 11.20
N GLU A 71 -6.45 -12.86 11.02
CA GLU A 71 -7.30 -11.76 10.59
C GLU A 71 -7.43 -11.73 9.07
N LYS A 72 -8.67 -11.49 8.58
CA LYS A 72 -8.90 -11.17 7.17
C LYS A 72 -8.23 -9.83 6.87
N ARG A 73 -7.09 -9.86 6.17
CA ARG A 73 -6.44 -8.65 5.67
C ARG A 73 -7.06 -8.23 4.35
N TYR A 74 -7.87 -7.18 4.44
CA TYR A 74 -8.44 -6.53 3.27
C TYR A 74 -7.37 -5.71 2.56
N LEU A 75 -7.49 -5.64 1.24
CA LEU A 75 -6.64 -4.81 0.41
C LEU A 75 -6.98 -3.33 0.65
N ASP A 76 -6.05 -2.60 1.24
CA ASP A 76 -6.06 -1.14 1.24
C ASP A 76 -5.38 -0.66 -0.05
N VAL A 77 -6.17 -0.07 -0.95
CA VAL A 77 -5.70 0.41 -2.26
C VAL A 77 -4.65 1.53 -2.10
N THR A 78 -4.74 2.32 -1.03
CA THR A 78 -3.80 3.42 -0.76
C THR A 78 -2.45 2.86 -0.30
N GLU A 79 -2.46 1.94 0.66
CA GLU A 79 -1.22 1.27 1.08
C GLU A 79 -0.61 0.44 -0.05
N PHE A 80 -1.44 -0.22 -0.85
CA PHE A 80 -0.97 -0.98 -2.01
C PHE A 80 -0.22 -0.11 -3.02
N ARG A 81 -0.70 1.12 -3.27
CA ARG A 81 0.02 2.07 -4.14
C ARG A 81 1.34 2.52 -3.51
N ARG A 82 1.38 2.69 -2.19
CA ARG A 82 2.61 3.04 -1.46
C ARG A 82 3.62 1.89 -1.50
N ASP A 83 3.16 0.65 -1.50
CA ASP A 83 4.02 -0.54 -1.60
C ASP A 83 4.85 -0.56 -2.89
N LEU A 84 4.28 -0.11 -4.01
CA LEU A 84 5.05 0.06 -5.25
C LEU A 84 6.22 1.02 -5.08
N LEU A 85 5.99 2.14 -4.40
CA LEU A 85 7.03 3.12 -4.11
C LEU A 85 8.07 2.56 -3.14
N ARG A 86 7.65 1.83 -2.10
CA ARG A 86 8.56 1.17 -1.15
C ARG A 86 9.50 0.20 -1.85
N LEU A 87 8.98 -0.64 -2.74
CA LEU A 87 9.78 -1.56 -3.54
C LEU A 87 10.75 -0.82 -4.46
N VAL A 88 10.29 0.20 -5.19
CA VAL A 88 11.15 1.02 -6.06
C VAL A 88 12.28 1.67 -5.25
N LEU A 89 11.97 2.25 -4.09
CA LEU A 89 12.95 2.90 -3.23
C LEU A 89 13.97 1.90 -2.67
N LEU A 90 13.52 0.73 -2.21
CA LEU A 90 14.40 -0.33 -1.72
C LEU A 90 15.45 -0.70 -2.77
N TYR A 91 15.01 -0.99 -4.00
CA TYR A 91 15.94 -1.31 -5.10
C TYR A 91 16.89 -0.16 -5.43
N ARG A 92 16.40 1.08 -5.44
CA ARG A 92 17.23 2.26 -5.72
C ARG A 92 18.33 2.45 -4.68
N VAL A 93 18.00 2.32 -3.39
CA VAL A 93 18.98 2.40 -2.29
C VAL A 93 19.96 1.23 -2.36
N SER A 94 19.54 0.07 -2.85
CA SER A 94 20.41 -1.09 -3.12
C SER A 94 21.24 -0.97 -4.41
N GLY A 95 21.19 0.15 -5.13
CA GLY A 95 22.03 0.41 -6.31
C GLY A 95 21.37 0.13 -7.67
N TYR A 96 20.09 -0.24 -7.71
CA TYR A 96 19.34 -0.52 -8.94
C TYR A 96 18.50 0.69 -9.35
N LEU A 97 19.15 1.74 -9.86
CA LEU A 97 18.49 3.03 -10.15
C LEU A 97 17.47 2.96 -11.30
N GLN A 98 17.60 1.97 -12.19
CA GLN A 98 16.74 1.80 -13.37
C GLN A 98 15.58 0.82 -13.12
N VAL A 99 15.36 0.42 -11.87
CA VAL A 99 14.30 -0.53 -11.51
C VAL A 99 12.93 -0.07 -12.00
N ARG A 100 12.15 -1.02 -12.53
CA ARG A 100 10.72 -0.84 -12.81
C ARG A 100 9.93 -1.92 -12.08
N VAL A 101 8.86 -1.49 -11.41
CA VAL A 101 7.96 -2.38 -10.69
C VAL A 101 6.56 -2.18 -11.26
N ASP A 102 6.04 -3.22 -11.89
CA ASP A 102 4.67 -3.29 -12.41
C ASP A 102 3.84 -4.25 -11.54
N THR A 103 2.53 -4.32 -11.78
CA THR A 103 1.63 -5.19 -11.02
C THR A 103 0.56 -5.81 -11.89
N ILE A 104 0.30 -7.10 -11.65
CA ILE A 104 -0.89 -7.79 -12.09
C ILE A 104 -1.79 -8.07 -10.88
N VAL A 105 -3.03 -7.58 -10.90
CA VAL A 105 -4.05 -7.88 -9.88
C VAL A 105 -5.14 -8.72 -10.50
N ARG A 106 -5.24 -9.99 -10.08
CA ARG A 106 -6.32 -10.90 -10.47
C ARG A 106 -7.39 -10.90 -9.40
N ARG A 107 -8.56 -10.34 -9.73
CA ARG A 107 -9.71 -10.25 -8.82
C ARG A 107 -10.67 -11.42 -9.04
N SER A 108 -11.27 -11.89 -7.96
CA SER A 108 -12.43 -12.79 -7.91
C SER A 108 -13.49 -12.17 -7.00
N LYS A 109 -14.61 -12.86 -6.77
CA LYS A 109 -15.78 -12.34 -6.02
C LYS A 109 -15.43 -11.63 -4.72
N ASP A 110 -14.51 -12.18 -3.92
CA ASP A 110 -14.16 -11.69 -2.58
C ASP A 110 -12.64 -11.65 -2.33
N ALA A 111 -11.84 -11.82 -3.39
CA ALA A 111 -10.41 -12.06 -3.25
C ALA A 111 -9.59 -11.41 -4.35
N ALA A 112 -8.36 -11.02 -4.01
CA ALA A 112 -7.34 -10.61 -4.94
C ALA A 112 -6.11 -11.53 -4.83
N ARG A 113 -5.53 -11.88 -5.97
CA ARG A 113 -4.16 -12.37 -6.08
C ARG A 113 -3.32 -11.31 -6.78
N ILE A 114 -2.22 -10.92 -6.16
CA ILE A 114 -1.35 -9.84 -6.59
C ILE A 114 -0.03 -10.45 -7.04
N GLN A 115 0.51 -9.98 -8.15
CA GLN A 115 1.84 -10.34 -8.62
C GLN A 115 2.59 -9.06 -8.95
N PHE A 116 3.72 -8.83 -8.28
CA PHE A 116 4.64 -7.75 -8.62
C PHE A 116 5.62 -8.24 -9.68
N LEU A 117 5.72 -7.50 -10.78
CA LEU A 117 6.66 -7.78 -11.85
C LEU A 117 7.82 -6.79 -11.73
N ILE A 118 9.00 -7.29 -11.43
CA ILE A 118 10.19 -6.49 -11.18
C ILE A 118 11.15 -6.64 -12.35
N ARG A 119 11.60 -5.51 -12.86
CA ARG A 119 12.71 -5.41 -13.81
C ARG A 119 13.80 -4.60 -13.12
N GLU A 120 14.82 -5.27 -12.59
CA GLU A 120 15.86 -4.66 -11.74
C GLU A 120 16.71 -3.65 -12.50
N GLY A 121 17.08 -3.98 -13.74
CA GLY A 121 18.10 -3.24 -14.49
C GLY A 121 19.51 -3.54 -13.97
N PRO A 122 20.55 -2.93 -14.58
CA PRO A 122 21.93 -3.14 -14.14
C PRO A 122 22.21 -2.40 -12.81
N PRO A 123 23.04 -2.98 -11.92
CA PRO A 123 23.49 -2.30 -10.71
C PRO A 123 24.41 -1.13 -11.09
N VAL A 124 24.16 0.03 -10.47
CA VAL A 124 25.01 1.21 -10.61
C VAL A 124 26.11 1.16 -9.57
N ARG A 125 27.35 1.41 -10.00
CA ARG A 125 28.53 1.46 -9.12
C ARG A 125 29.20 2.82 -9.24
N VAL A 126 29.62 3.37 -8.10
CA VAL A 126 30.44 4.59 -8.08
C VAL A 126 31.82 4.25 -8.62
N ARG A 127 32.27 4.97 -9.66
CA ARG A 127 33.59 4.75 -10.28
C ARG A 127 34.66 5.68 -9.72
N SER A 128 34.34 6.96 -9.61
CA SER A 128 35.20 8.00 -9.04
C SER A 128 34.34 9.01 -8.29
N ILE A 129 34.95 9.69 -7.33
CA ILE A 129 34.38 10.85 -6.65
C ILE A 129 35.40 11.96 -6.80
N ASP A 130 35.05 12.97 -7.59
CA ASP A 130 35.87 14.15 -7.81
C ASP A 130 35.34 15.28 -6.93
N ILE A 131 36.17 15.75 -5.99
CA ILE A 131 35.84 16.81 -5.05
C ILE A 131 36.61 18.06 -5.46
N SER A 132 35.88 19.13 -5.78
CA SER A 132 36.43 20.44 -6.18
C SER A 132 35.91 21.54 -5.25
N GLY A 133 36.65 22.64 -5.08
CA GLY A 133 36.16 23.79 -4.29
C GLY A 133 36.51 23.71 -2.80
N VAL A 134 37.46 22.84 -2.41
CA VAL A 134 37.92 22.66 -1.01
C VAL A 134 39.22 23.41 -0.73
N GLU A 135 39.67 24.24 -1.66
CA GLU A 135 40.92 24.97 -1.57
C GLU A 135 40.85 25.94 -0.39
N GLY A 136 41.66 25.68 0.64
CA GLY A 136 41.75 26.50 1.86
C GLY A 136 41.08 25.93 3.11
N ILE A 137 40.27 24.86 2.98
CA ILE A 137 39.65 24.17 4.14
C ILE A 137 40.43 22.90 4.51
N VAL A 138 40.89 22.17 3.49
CA VAL A 138 41.67 20.94 3.68
C VAL A 138 43.14 21.26 3.36
N PRO A 139 44.08 21.11 4.31
CA PRO A 139 45.49 21.27 4.01
C PRO A 139 45.92 20.17 3.03
N LEU A 140 46.49 20.59 1.90
CA LEU A 140 47.05 19.67 0.90
C LEU A 140 48.24 18.92 1.54
N ARG A 141 48.24 17.59 1.45
CA ARG A 141 49.29 16.73 1.99
C ARG A 141 49.99 15.98 0.87
#